data_AF-A0AA37UQJ7-F1
#
_entry.id   AF-A0AA37UQJ7-F1
#
_cell.length_a   1.000
_cell.length_b   1.000
_cell.length_c   1.000
_cell.angle_alpha   90.00
_cell.angle_beta   90.00
_cell.angle_gamma   90.00
#
_symmetry.space_group_name_H-M   'P 1'
#
loop_
_entity.id
_entity.type
_entity.pdbx_description
1 polymer ?
#
loop_
_entity_poly.entity_id
_entity_poly.type
_entity_poly.pdbx_seq_one_letter_code
_entity_poly.pdbx_strand_id
1 'polypeptide(L)'
;MIGWAAISAATAGVKSYGGLVACRFFLGFVEAVGCYFGSPFYPGALYLLSIFYTRKELATRISLLYTGQVVSTGCSGLIAAATFATLDKVKGIAGWQWLFIIEGSATALVAIFGFFLLPDDPSVTRWLTEDERKLAVDRIRRDTVGQQERGSTLDGLKQACKDPKTWLFCLMQNLHISACSFNNFFPTIVRTMSVGLICDPDLTRNQ
;
A
#
# COMPACT_ATOMS: atom_id res chain seq x y z
N MET A 1 -7.81 0.31 -7.54
CA MET A 1 -7.00 -0.91 -7.76
C MET A 1 -6.85 -1.25 -9.23
N ILE A 2 -7.94 -1.39 -10.01
CA ILE A 2 -7.85 -1.71 -11.45
C ILE A 2 -7.07 -0.64 -12.25
N GLY A 3 -7.35 0.65 -12.03
CA GLY A 3 -6.62 1.74 -12.70
C GLY A 3 -5.12 1.76 -12.36
N TRP A 4 -4.77 1.48 -11.10
CA TRP A 4 -3.37 1.35 -10.66
C TRP A 4 -2.70 0.14 -11.33
N ALA A 5 -3.37 -1.01 -11.36
CA ALA A 5 -2.86 -2.22 -11.98
C ALA A 5 -2.66 -2.05 -13.50
N ALA A 6 -3.58 -1.36 -14.18
CA ALA A 6 -3.49 -1.08 -15.61
C ALA A 6 -2.29 -0.19 -15.96
N ILE A 7 -2.06 0.88 -15.19
CA ILE A 7 -0.92 1.79 -15.40
C ILE A 7 0.41 1.10 -15.02
N SER A 8 0.41 0.29 -13.96
CA SER A 8 1.57 -0.51 -13.56
C SER A 8 1.95 -1.52 -14.66
N ALA A 9 0.98 -2.25 -15.22
CA ALA A 9 1.21 -3.14 -16.36
C ALA A 9 1.65 -2.38 -17.63
N ALA A 10 1.10 -1.18 -17.88
CA ALA A 10 1.53 -0.33 -18.99
C ALA A 10 2.99 0.14 -18.86
N THR A 11 3.51 0.26 -17.63
CA THR A 11 4.92 0.60 -17.36
C THR A 11 5.88 -0.45 -17.92
N ALA A 12 5.45 -1.72 -18.02
CA ALA A 12 6.23 -2.77 -18.65
C ALA A 12 6.44 -2.55 -20.16
N GLY A 13 5.53 -1.85 -20.84
CA GLY A 13 5.60 -1.58 -22.28
C GLY A 13 6.48 -0.39 -22.66
N VAL A 14 6.94 0.39 -21.67
CA VAL A 14 7.68 1.63 -21.91
C VAL A 14 9.13 1.33 -22.26
N LYS A 15 9.60 1.90 -23.38
CA LYS A 15 10.99 1.77 -23.88
C LYS A 15 11.81 3.06 -23.78
N SER A 16 11.20 4.15 -23.31
CA SER A 16 11.82 5.49 -23.23
C SER A 16 11.72 6.07 -21.82
N TYR A 17 12.75 6.78 -21.39
CA TYR A 17 12.77 7.46 -20.09
C TYR A 17 11.59 8.43 -19.92
N GLY A 18 11.26 9.20 -20.96
CA GLY A 18 10.12 10.12 -20.94
C GLY A 18 8.78 9.41 -20.74
N GLY A 19 8.61 8.22 -21.33
CA GLY A 19 7.44 7.38 -21.12
C GLY A 19 7.34 6.87 -19.67
N LEU A 20 8.48 6.61 -19.02
CA LEU A 20 8.49 6.09 -17.65
C LEU A 20 8.12 7.17 -16.65
N VAL A 21 8.60 8.41 -16.89
CA VAL A 21 8.19 9.60 -16.13
C VAL A 21 6.69 9.87 -16.33
N ALA A 22 6.18 9.77 -17.55
CA ALA A 22 4.75 9.94 -17.82
C ALA A 22 3.90 8.87 -17.11
N CYS A 23 4.26 7.59 -17.20
CA CYS A 23 3.58 6.50 -16.47
C CYS A 23 3.59 6.74 -14.95
N ARG A 24 4.73 7.17 -14.39
CA ARG A 24 4.85 7.54 -12.97
C ARG A 24 3.94 8.72 -12.61
N PHE A 25 3.87 9.74 -13.45
CA PHE A 25 2.98 10.87 -13.25
C PHE A 25 1.50 10.45 -13.24
N PHE A 26 1.08 9.65 -14.22
CA PHE A 26 -0.29 9.14 -14.27
C PHE A 26 -0.62 8.19 -13.13
N LEU A 27 0.34 7.39 -12.68
CA LEU A 27 0.18 6.53 -11.51
C LEU A 27 -0.07 7.37 -10.25
N GLY A 28 0.75 8.40 -10.02
CA GLY A 28 0.56 9.34 -8.92
C GLY A 28 -0.74 10.14 -9.04
N PHE A 29 -1.14 10.50 -10.27
CA PHE A 29 -2.45 11.12 -10.52
C PHE A 29 -3.59 10.18 -10.17
N VAL A 30 -3.52 8.89 -10.50
CA VAL A 30 -4.55 7.91 -10.12
C VAL A 30 -4.61 7.70 -8.61
N GLU A 31 -3.48 7.77 -7.90
CA GLU A 31 -3.44 7.73 -6.44
C GLU A 31 -4.05 9.00 -5.81
N ALA A 32 -3.68 10.17 -6.32
CA ALA A 32 -4.14 11.46 -5.80
C ALA A 32 -5.60 11.77 -6.15
N VAL A 33 -6.02 11.54 -7.39
CA VAL A 33 -7.43 11.67 -7.83
C VAL A 33 -8.29 10.56 -7.26
N GLY A 34 -7.71 9.40 -6.92
CA GLY A 34 -8.34 8.42 -6.05
C GLY A 34 -8.81 9.02 -4.72
N CYS A 35 -8.16 10.08 -4.23
CA CYS A 35 -8.63 10.82 -3.05
C CYS A 35 -9.91 11.66 -3.34
N TYR A 36 -10.06 12.18 -4.57
CA TYR A 36 -11.27 12.91 -5.01
C TYR A 36 -12.45 11.97 -5.35
N PHE A 37 -12.16 10.74 -5.78
CA PHE A 37 -13.15 9.72 -6.15
C PHE A 37 -13.23 8.55 -5.15
N GLY A 38 -12.74 8.72 -3.92
CA GLY A 38 -13.02 7.80 -2.80
C GLY A 38 -12.28 6.46 -2.81
N SER A 39 -11.16 6.32 -3.52
CA SER A 39 -10.33 5.11 -3.48
C SER A 39 -8.93 5.26 -2.86
N PRO A 40 -8.80 5.87 -1.66
CA PRO A 40 -7.63 5.61 -0.85
C PRO A 40 -7.81 4.21 -0.25
N PHE A 41 -7.28 3.18 -0.93
CA PHE A 41 -7.43 1.76 -0.55
C PHE A 41 -7.15 1.52 0.93
N TYR A 42 -6.10 2.14 1.46
CA TYR A 42 -5.70 2.00 2.85
C TYR A 42 -6.72 2.60 3.83
N PRO A 43 -7.05 3.91 3.82
CA PRO A 43 -8.06 4.46 4.72
C PRO A 43 -9.50 4.02 4.38
N GLY A 44 -9.80 3.63 3.15
CA GLY A 44 -11.08 3.03 2.75
C GLY A 44 -11.29 1.64 3.37
N ALA A 45 -10.25 0.79 3.34
CA ALA A 45 -10.27 -0.48 4.07
C ALA A 45 -10.41 -0.23 5.58
N LEU A 46 -9.59 0.64 6.17
CA LEU A 46 -9.67 0.97 7.59
C LEU A 46 -11.07 1.49 7.99
N TYR A 47 -11.69 2.31 7.14
CA TYR A 47 -13.04 2.80 7.35
C TYR A 47 -14.07 1.67 7.36
N LEU A 48 -14.04 0.77 6.37
CA LEU A 48 -14.92 -0.40 6.35
C LEU A 48 -14.72 -1.26 7.61
N LEU A 49 -13.48 -1.54 8.02
CA LEU A 49 -13.20 -2.26 9.27
C LEU A 49 -13.73 -1.53 10.51
N SER A 50 -13.68 -0.19 10.53
CA SER A 50 -14.20 0.61 11.63
C SER A 50 -15.73 0.57 11.74
N ILE A 51 -16.43 0.34 10.63
CA ILE A 51 -17.88 0.20 10.62
C ILE A 51 -18.29 -1.21 11.05
N PHE A 52 -17.51 -2.25 10.72
CA PHE A 52 -17.90 -3.64 11.02
C PHE A 52 -17.40 -4.18 12.37
N TYR A 53 -16.40 -3.55 13.00
CA TYR A 53 -15.73 -4.10 14.20
C TYR A 53 -15.59 -3.10 15.35
N THR A 54 -15.61 -3.62 16.58
CA THR A 54 -15.47 -2.84 17.82
C THR A 54 -14.02 -2.36 18.02
N ARG A 55 -13.81 -1.30 18.82
CA ARG A 55 -12.46 -0.71 19.02
C ARG A 55 -11.44 -1.69 19.58
N LYS A 56 -11.89 -2.64 20.41
CA LYS A 56 -11.03 -3.68 21.01
C LYS A 56 -10.55 -4.71 19.98
N GLU A 57 -11.38 -5.02 18.98
CA GLU A 57 -11.08 -6.01 17.94
C GLU A 57 -10.43 -5.37 16.71
N LEU A 58 -10.68 -4.07 16.49
CA LEU A 58 -10.15 -3.30 15.38
C LEU A 58 -8.62 -3.36 15.31
N ALA A 59 -7.94 -3.16 16.45
CA ALA A 59 -6.48 -3.15 16.51
C ALA A 59 -5.87 -4.48 16.02
N THR A 60 -6.44 -5.62 16.44
CA THR A 60 -5.98 -6.96 16.03
C THR A 60 -6.21 -7.21 14.53
N ARG A 61 -7.32 -6.71 13.98
CA ARG A 61 -7.63 -6.86 12.56
C ARG A 61 -6.74 -5.98 11.68
N ILE A 62 -6.46 -4.76 12.14
CA ILE A 62 -5.50 -3.87 11.48
C ILE A 62 -4.10 -4.48 11.51
N SER A 63 -3.67 -5.06 12.64
CA SER A 63 -2.37 -5.72 12.71
C SER A 63 -2.27 -6.91 11.74
N LEU A 64 -3.35 -7.68 11.56
CA LEU A 64 -3.36 -8.77 10.58
C LEU A 64 -3.18 -8.27 9.14
N LEU A 65 -3.87 -7.18 8.78
CA LEU A 65 -3.68 -6.54 7.47
C LEU A 65 -2.26 -6.04 7.27
N TYR A 66 -1.67 -5.46 8.33
CA TYR A 66 -0.31 -4.98 8.29
C TYR A 66 0.71 -6.12 8.17
N THR A 67 0.48 -7.26 8.83
CA THR A 67 1.30 -8.46 8.64
C THR A 67 1.24 -8.94 7.19
N GLY A 68 0.07 -8.88 6.54
CA GLY A 68 -0.07 -9.17 5.12
C GLY A 68 0.82 -8.29 4.23
N GLN A 69 0.87 -6.98 4.51
CA GLN A 69 1.77 -6.04 3.83
C GLN A 69 3.25 -6.44 3.98
N VAL A 70 3.68 -6.80 5.19
CA VAL A 70 5.08 -7.20 5.48
C VAL A 70 5.45 -8.50 4.76
N VAL A 71 4.57 -9.51 4.81
CA VAL A 71 4.77 -10.78 4.09
C VAL A 71 4.86 -10.53 2.59
N SER A 72 3.95 -9.72 2.03
CA SER A 72 3.96 -9.36 0.60
C SER A 72 5.26 -8.66 0.21
N THR A 73 5.78 -7.77 1.06
CA THR A 73 7.05 -7.07 0.82
C THR A 73 8.23 -8.04 0.80
N GLY A 74 8.26 -9.01 1.72
CA GLY A 74 9.28 -10.07 1.71
C GLY A 74 9.17 -10.99 0.49
N CYS A 75 7.95 -11.35 0.09
CA CYS A 75 7.71 -12.17 -1.10
C CYS A 75 8.04 -11.45 -2.41
N SER A 76 7.87 -10.13 -2.49
CA SER A 76 8.19 -9.34 -3.70
C SER A 76 9.65 -9.52 -4.14
N GLY A 77 10.59 -9.54 -3.20
CA GLY A 77 12.01 -9.79 -3.49
C GLY A 77 12.26 -11.20 -4.05
N LEU A 78 11.56 -12.21 -3.52
CA LEU A 78 11.65 -13.60 -4.02
C LEU A 78 11.07 -13.73 -5.43
N ILE A 79 9.92 -13.08 -5.69
CA ILE A 79 9.29 -13.06 -7.02
C ILE A 79 10.22 -12.37 -8.02
N ALA A 80 10.87 -11.27 -7.62
CA ALA A 80 11.86 -10.60 -8.45
C ALA A 80 13.04 -11.51 -8.78
N ALA A 81 13.64 -12.16 -7.77
CA ALA A 81 14.74 -13.11 -7.98
C ALA A 81 14.34 -14.28 -8.91
N ALA A 82 13.16 -14.86 -8.69
CA ALA A 82 12.63 -15.93 -9.53
C ALA A 82 12.42 -15.48 -10.99
N THR A 83 11.86 -14.28 -11.19
CA THR A 83 11.61 -13.72 -12.52
C THR A 83 12.92 -13.44 -13.25
N PHE A 84 13.93 -12.87 -12.60
CA PHE A 84 15.24 -12.66 -13.21
C PHE A 84 15.98 -13.97 -13.52
N ALA A 85 15.79 -15.03 -12.72
CA ALA A 85 16.45 -16.30 -12.95
C ALA A 85 15.82 -17.14 -14.08
N THR A 86 14.50 -17.04 -14.28
CA THR A 86 13.75 -17.94 -15.19
C THR A 86 13.24 -17.26 -16.46
N LEU A 87 12.99 -15.95 -16.43
CA LEU A 87 12.30 -15.22 -17.50
C LEU A 87 13.17 -14.15 -18.16
N ASP A 88 14.45 -14.03 -17.81
CA ASP A 88 15.34 -13.08 -18.48
C ASP A 88 15.52 -13.45 -19.96
N LYS A 89 15.21 -12.50 -20.85
CA LYS A 89 15.22 -12.61 -22.33
C LYS A 89 14.21 -13.60 -22.92
N VAL A 90 13.32 -14.18 -22.13
CA VAL A 90 12.21 -14.99 -22.66
C VAL A 90 11.29 -14.06 -23.48
N LYS A 91 11.11 -14.39 -24.77
CA LYS A 91 10.42 -13.56 -25.79
C LYS A 91 11.04 -12.18 -26.07
N GLY A 92 12.32 -11.96 -25.74
CA GLY A 92 13.02 -10.69 -26.00
C GLY A 92 12.61 -9.54 -25.08
N ILE A 93 11.99 -9.85 -23.95
CA ILE A 93 11.51 -8.90 -22.93
C ILE A 93 12.44 -9.01 -21.72
N ALA A 94 12.77 -7.87 -21.10
CA ALA A 94 13.65 -7.85 -19.92
C ALA A 94 12.90 -8.35 -18.67
N GLY A 95 13.60 -9.04 -17.75
CA GLY A 95 12.98 -9.62 -16.56
C GLY A 95 12.17 -8.63 -15.69
N TRP A 96 12.58 -7.35 -15.66
CA TRP A 96 11.85 -6.32 -14.92
C TRP A 96 10.48 -5.99 -15.54
N GLN A 97 10.31 -6.12 -16.85
CA GLN A 97 9.03 -5.90 -17.53
C GLN A 97 8.06 -7.05 -17.21
N TRP A 98 8.56 -8.28 -17.17
CA TRP A 98 7.78 -9.44 -16.72
C TRP A 98 7.28 -9.29 -15.29
N LEU A 99 8.11 -8.72 -14.40
CA LEU A 99 7.72 -8.43 -13.01
C LEU A 99 6.46 -7.54 -12.95
N PHE A 100 6.46 -6.41 -13.66
CA PHE A 100 5.32 -5.48 -13.68
C PHE A 100 4.05 -6.09 -14.31
N ILE A 101 4.19 -6.96 -15.30
CA ILE A 101 3.06 -7.66 -15.92
C ILE A 101 2.44 -8.67 -14.94
N ILE A 102 3.28 -9.47 -14.27
CA ILE A 102 2.81 -10.47 -13.29
C ILE A 102 2.15 -9.77 -12.10
N GLU A 103 2.78 -8.73 -11.55
CA GLU A 103 2.26 -7.97 -10.41
C GLU A 103 0.96 -7.22 -10.76
N GLY A 104 0.91 -6.59 -11.93
CA GLY A 104 -0.29 -5.90 -12.42
C GLY A 104 -1.45 -6.85 -12.68
N SER A 105 -1.20 -8.01 -13.31
CA SER A 105 -2.25 -9.01 -13.57
C SER A 105 -2.78 -9.66 -12.30
N ALA A 106 -1.91 -10.03 -11.36
CA ALA A 106 -2.32 -10.57 -10.06
C ALA A 106 -3.18 -9.55 -9.28
N THR A 107 -2.78 -8.28 -9.27
CA THR A 107 -3.53 -7.21 -8.60
C THR A 107 -4.88 -6.96 -9.26
N ALA A 108 -4.97 -7.02 -10.59
CA ALA A 108 -6.24 -6.90 -11.32
C ALA A 108 -7.20 -8.05 -10.97
N LEU A 109 -6.70 -9.29 -10.88
CA LEU A 109 -7.51 -10.44 -10.45
C LEU A 109 -8.03 -10.26 -9.03
N VAL A 110 -7.17 -9.87 -8.08
CA VAL A 110 -7.57 -9.60 -6.69
C VAL A 110 -8.60 -8.47 -6.63
N ALA A 111 -8.47 -7.44 -7.47
CA ALA A 111 -9.45 -6.36 -7.53
C ALA A 111 -10.83 -6.84 -8.05
N ILE A 112 -10.86 -7.73 -9.03
CA ILE A 112 -12.10 -8.33 -9.53
C ILE A 112 -12.74 -9.19 -8.44
N PHE A 113 -11.97 -10.07 -7.79
CA PHE A 113 -12.49 -10.86 -6.68
C PHE A 113 -12.96 -9.97 -5.52
N GLY A 114 -12.22 -8.92 -5.20
CA GLY A 114 -12.61 -7.91 -4.21
C GLY A 114 -13.94 -7.26 -4.54
N PHE A 115 -14.22 -6.93 -5.80
CA PHE A 115 -15.51 -6.38 -6.19
C PHE A 115 -16.69 -7.35 -5.93
N PHE A 116 -16.49 -8.66 -6.08
CA PHE A 116 -17.53 -9.65 -5.80
C PHE A 116 -17.65 -10.00 -4.32
N LEU A 117 -16.53 -9.97 -3.58
CA LEU A 117 -16.43 -10.48 -2.21
C LEU A 117 -16.61 -9.38 -1.15
N LEU A 118 -16.30 -8.12 -1.46
CA LEU A 118 -16.36 -7.01 -0.53
C LEU A 118 -17.81 -6.48 -0.42
N PRO A 119 -18.43 -6.50 0.77
CA PRO A 119 -19.76 -5.94 0.97
C PRO A 119 -19.71 -4.41 1.10
N ASP A 120 -20.56 -3.72 0.34
CA ASP A 120 -20.59 -2.25 0.29
C ASP A 120 -21.14 -1.57 1.56
N ASP A 121 -21.94 -2.26 2.40
CA ASP A 121 -22.47 -1.69 3.64
C ASP A 121 -22.98 -2.77 4.63
N PRO A 122 -22.85 -2.58 5.96
CA PRO A 122 -23.46 -3.47 6.95
C PRO A 122 -24.98 -3.55 6.84
N SER A 123 -25.64 -2.56 6.24
CA SER A 123 -27.09 -2.50 6.03
C SER A 123 -27.57 -3.14 4.71
N VAL A 124 -26.66 -3.47 3.78
CA VAL A 124 -27.00 -4.15 2.50
C VAL A 124 -26.24 -5.46 2.27
N THR A 125 -25.50 -5.94 3.28
CA THR A 125 -24.87 -7.28 3.28
C THR A 125 -25.85 -8.40 2.93
N ARG A 126 -25.51 -9.15 1.88
CA ARG A 126 -26.26 -10.31 1.37
C ARG A 126 -26.06 -11.60 2.17
N TRP A 127 -25.14 -11.57 3.15
CA TRP A 127 -24.60 -12.76 3.82
C TRP A 127 -24.90 -12.81 5.32
N LEU A 128 -25.56 -11.78 5.86
CA LEU A 128 -25.84 -11.65 7.29
C LEU A 128 -27.35 -11.66 7.52
N THR A 129 -27.82 -12.47 8.47
CA THR A 129 -29.24 -12.54 8.83
C THR A 129 -29.68 -11.22 9.47
N GLU A 130 -30.94 -10.81 9.27
CA GLU A 130 -31.49 -9.53 9.78
C GLU A 130 -31.23 -9.30 11.29
N ASP A 131 -31.24 -10.39 12.06
CA ASP A 131 -31.02 -10.39 13.51
C ASP A 131 -29.54 -10.18 13.90
N GLU A 132 -28.61 -10.76 13.15
CA GLU A 132 -27.16 -10.57 13.35
C GLU A 132 -26.74 -9.16 12.95
N ARG A 133 -27.37 -8.58 11.92
CA ARG A 133 -27.19 -7.18 11.52
C ARG A 133 -27.61 -6.22 12.63
N LYS A 134 -28.80 -6.41 13.23
CA LYS A 134 -29.26 -5.57 14.34
C LYS A 134 -28.34 -5.69 15.55
N LEU A 135 -27.89 -6.90 15.88
CA LEU A 135 -26.96 -7.12 16.99
C LEU A 135 -25.60 -6.45 16.76
N ALA A 136 -25.06 -6.49 15.53
CA ALA A 136 -23.80 -5.84 15.18
C ALA A 136 -23.92 -4.30 15.27
N VAL A 137 -24.96 -3.73 14.66
CA VAL A 137 -25.21 -2.27 14.68
C VAL A 137 -25.40 -1.77 16.12
N ASP A 138 -26.14 -2.51 16.95
CA ASP A 138 -26.38 -2.12 18.34
C ASP A 138 -25.11 -2.22 19.19
N ARG A 139 -24.24 -3.21 18.92
CA ARG A 139 -22.90 -3.32 19.54
C ARG A 139 -21.98 -2.17 19.16
N ILE A 140 -21.94 -1.79 17.88
CA ILE A 140 -21.14 -0.66 17.40
C ILE A 140 -21.67 0.64 18.01
N ARG A 141 -22.99 0.86 18.00
CA ARG A 141 -23.62 2.06 18.58
C ARG A 141 -23.38 2.19 20.09
N ARG A 142 -23.33 1.07 20.83
CA ARG A 142 -22.96 1.01 22.25
C ARG A 142 -21.47 1.22 22.53
N ASP A 143 -20.58 0.98 21.55
CA ASP A 143 -19.16 1.33 21.65
C ASP A 143 -18.91 2.77 21.16
N THR A 144 -19.76 3.33 20.29
CA THR A 144 -19.73 4.74 19.82
C THR A 144 -20.36 5.73 20.82
N VAL A 145 -20.58 5.34 22.08
CA VAL A 145 -21.12 6.23 23.13
C VAL A 145 -20.05 7.26 23.49
N GLY A 146 -20.07 8.39 22.77
CA GLY A 146 -19.09 9.47 22.90
C GLY A 146 -18.86 10.29 21.62
N GLN A 147 -19.30 9.85 20.44
CA GLN A 147 -19.32 10.73 19.27
C GLN A 147 -20.57 11.60 19.32
N GLN A 148 -20.39 12.82 19.84
CA GLN A 148 -21.29 13.95 19.62
C GLN A 148 -21.59 14.07 18.13
N GLU A 149 -22.85 14.42 17.82
CA GLU A 149 -23.43 14.45 16.49
C GLU A 149 -22.49 15.01 15.42
N ARG A 150 -22.54 14.39 14.24
CA ARG A 150 -21.79 14.73 13.02
C ARG A 150 -21.74 16.25 12.80
N GLY A 151 -20.69 16.91 13.29
CA GLY A 151 -20.27 18.20 12.78
C GLY A 151 -19.89 18.07 11.30
N SER A 152 -19.94 19.18 10.56
CA SER A 152 -19.50 19.23 9.17
C SER A 152 -18.12 18.58 9.03
N THR A 153 -17.88 17.79 7.98
CA THR A 153 -16.56 17.16 7.71
C THR A 153 -15.43 18.18 7.72
N LEU A 154 -15.73 19.44 7.38
CA LEU A 154 -14.81 20.58 7.44
C LEU A 154 -14.46 21.02 8.86
N ASP A 155 -15.39 20.93 9.82
CA ASP A 155 -15.13 21.23 11.22
C ASP A 155 -14.26 20.15 11.88
N GLY A 156 -14.51 18.88 11.54
CA GLY A 156 -13.65 17.77 11.94
C GLY A 156 -12.23 17.90 11.39
N LEU A 157 -12.09 18.31 10.12
CA LEU A 157 -10.78 18.57 9.51
C LEU A 157 -10.07 19.74 10.19
N LYS A 158 -10.78 20.84 10.45
CA LYS A 158 -10.24 22.02 11.13
C LYS A 158 -9.79 21.70 12.56
N GLN A 159 -10.50 20.83 13.25
CA GLN A 159 -10.15 20.36 14.59
C GLN A 159 -8.93 19.43 14.55
N ALA A 160 -8.85 18.53 13.57
CA ALA A 160 -7.69 17.65 13.37
C ALA A 160 -6.40 18.42 13.04
N CYS A 161 -6.48 19.47 12.20
CA CYS A 161 -5.33 20.31 11.85
C CYS A 161 -4.81 21.17 13.02
N LYS A 162 -5.66 21.46 14.01
CA LYS A 162 -5.30 22.24 15.20
C LYS A 162 -4.76 21.40 16.34
N ASP A 163 -4.96 20.08 16.32
CA ASP A 163 -4.48 19.20 17.39
C ASP A 163 -2.96 18.97 17.26
N PRO A 164 -2.13 19.37 18.25
CA PRO A 164 -0.69 19.13 18.22
C PRO A 164 -0.32 17.65 18.19
N LYS A 165 -1.19 16.76 18.68
CA LYS A 165 -0.95 15.30 18.62
C LYS A 165 -0.97 14.79 17.18
N THR A 166 -1.84 15.35 16.33
CA THR A 166 -1.88 15.00 14.89
C THR A 166 -0.54 15.30 14.23
N TRP A 167 0.04 16.47 14.51
CA TRP A 167 1.34 16.86 13.97
C TRP A 167 2.48 15.97 14.48
N LEU A 168 2.43 15.54 15.75
CA LEU A 168 3.39 14.57 16.27
C LEU A 168 3.29 13.23 15.54
N PHE A 169 2.08 12.70 15.32
CA PHE A 169 1.90 11.46 14.55
C PHE A 169 2.35 11.60 13.09
N CYS A 170 2.07 12.74 12.45
CA CYS A 170 2.57 13.04 11.11
C CYS A 170 4.10 13.04 11.06
N LEU A 171 4.75 13.62 12.06
CA LEU A 171 6.21 13.64 12.15
C LEU A 171 6.78 12.23 12.35
N MET A 172 6.19 11.44 13.26
CA MET A 172 6.59 10.05 13.48
C MET A 172 6.47 9.21 12.20
N GLN A 173 5.39 9.39 11.43
CA GLN A 173 5.20 8.69 10.16
C GLN A 173 6.21 9.14 9.09
N ASN A 174 6.55 10.44 9.03
CA ASN A 174 7.58 10.94 8.12
C ASN A 174 8.97 10.37 8.45
N LEU A 175 9.32 10.30 9.74
CA LEU A 175 10.56 9.67 10.21
C LEU A 175 10.59 8.18 9.85
N HIS A 176 9.46 7.48 9.99
CA HIS A 176 9.34 6.07 9.61
C HIS A 176 9.59 5.85 8.11
N ILE A 177 8.93 6.62 7.23
CA ILE A 177 9.12 6.52 5.78
C ILE A 177 10.56 6.86 5.38
N SER A 178 11.19 7.82 6.06
CA SER A 178 12.59 8.17 5.85
C SER A 178 13.53 7.01 6.19
N ALA A 179 13.27 6.30 7.30
CA ALA A 179 14.02 5.10 7.67
C ALA A 179 13.83 3.95 6.68
N CYS A 180 12.61 3.75 6.15
CA CYS A 180 12.35 2.78 5.09
C CYS A 180 13.11 3.13 3.79
N SER A 181 13.20 4.42 3.44
CA SER A 181 13.93 4.87 2.25
C SER A 181 15.42 4.51 2.32
N PHE A 182 16.04 4.60 3.50
CA PHE A 182 17.42 4.19 3.70
C PHE A 182 17.65 2.70 3.35
N ASN A 183 16.70 1.82 3.72
CA ASN A 183 16.79 0.39 3.39
C ASN A 183 16.78 0.13 1.87
N ASN A 184 16.08 0.95 1.09
CA ASN A 184 16.05 0.81 -0.38
C ASN A 184 17.41 1.15 -1.03
N PHE A 185 18.19 2.06 -0.44
CA PHE A 185 19.51 2.45 -0.95
C PHE A 185 20.66 1.63 -0.36
N PHE A 186 20.39 0.86 0.70
CA PHE A 186 21.36 -0.04 1.33
C PHE A 186 22.13 -0.92 0.33
N PRO A 187 21.50 -1.63 -0.63
CA PRO A 187 22.25 -2.44 -1.60
C PRO A 187 23.19 -1.62 -2.49
N THR A 188 22.84 -0.37 -2.79
CA THR A 188 23.71 0.55 -3.56
C THR A 188 24.92 0.98 -2.76
N ILE A 189 24.72 1.32 -1.47
CA ILE A 189 25.80 1.73 -0.56
C ILE A 189 26.82 0.60 -0.38
N VAL A 190 26.34 -0.62 -0.14
CA VAL A 190 27.20 -1.81 0.04
C VAL A 190 28.02 -2.08 -1.23
N ARG A 191 27.42 -1.92 -2.42
CA ARG A 191 28.16 -2.07 -3.69
C ARG A 191 29.29 -1.07 -3.82
N THR A 192 29.06 0.22 -3.53
CA THR A 192 30.10 1.25 -3.61
C THR A 192 31.28 0.95 -2.68
N MET A 193 31.02 0.46 -1.46
CA MET A 193 32.08 0.10 -0.53
C MET A 193 32.86 -1.15 -0.97
N SER A 194 32.16 -2.17 -1.50
CA SER A 194 32.81 -3.42 -1.96
C SER A 194 33.68 -3.22 -3.21
N VAL A 195 33.30 -2.31 -4.12
CA VAL A 195 34.08 -2.02 -5.33
C VAL A 195 35.28 -1.11 -5.01
N GLY A 196 35.16 -0.19 -4.04
CA GLY A 196 36.30 0.57 -3.53
C GLY A 196 37.39 -0.31 -2.91
N LEU A 197 36.99 -1.34 -2.15
CA LEU A 197 37.91 -2.32 -1.55
C LEU A 197 38.64 -3.22 -2.58
N ILE A 198 38.10 -3.38 -3.79
CA ILE A 198 38.73 -4.17 -4.86
C ILE A 198 39.63 -3.29 -5.75
N CYS A 199 39.34 -1.99 -5.83
CA CYS A 199 40.00 -1.07 -6.77
C CYS A 199 41.17 -0.27 -6.15
N ASP A 200 41.39 -0.33 -4.83
CA ASP A 200 42.55 0.25 -4.13
C ASP A 200 43.56 -0.85 -3.68
N PRO A 201 44.49 -1.30 -4.54
CA PRO A 201 45.58 -2.20 -4.14
C PRO A 201 46.63 -1.54 -3.22
N ASP A 202 46.55 -0.22 -2.96
CA ASP A 202 47.52 0.51 -2.12
C ASP A 202 47.17 0.57 -0.62
N LEU A 203 45.94 0.20 -0.21
CA LEU A 203 45.53 0.21 1.20
C LEU A 203 45.91 -1.06 1.97
N THR A 204 46.38 -2.12 1.30
CA THR A 204 46.90 -3.34 1.94
C THR A 204 48.43 -3.35 2.12
N ARG A 205 49.13 -2.26 1.77
CA ARG A 205 50.61 -2.20 1.82
C ARG A 205 51.19 -1.54 3.08
N ASN A 206 50.36 -0.99 3.96
CA ASN A 206 50.78 -0.30 5.20
C ASN A 206 50.05 -0.82 6.46
N GLN A 207 49.82 -2.13 6.53
CA GLN A 207 49.58 -2.91 7.74
C GLN A 207 50.40 -4.19 7.62
#